data_AF-A0AAU4EDP7-F1
#
_entry.id   AF-A0AAU4EDP7-F1
#
_cell.length_a   1.000
_cell.length_b   1.000
_cell.length_c   1.000
_cell.angle_alpha   90.00
_cell.angle_beta   90.00
_cell.angle_gamma   90.00
#
_symmetry.space_group_name_H-M   'P 1'
#
loop_
_entity.id
_entity.type
_entity.pdbx_description
1 polymer ?
#
loop_
_entity_poly.entity_id
_entity_poly.type
_entity_poly.pdbx_seq_one_letter_code
_entity_poly.pdbx_strand_id
1 'polypeptide(L)'
;MKLGQLAAAARDVFAAKLVYGEPVERDGTVVVPAAAVFGGGGGGDADTLPLREGAGFGVLARPVGAFVLRDGSVKWVPALDVTRLGLAAAVTAVALAKILAKR
;
A
#
# COMPACT_ATOMS: atom_id res chain seq x y z
N MET A 1 18.46 -20.17 8.31
CA MET A 1 17.26 -20.52 7.52
C MET A 1 17.67 -20.72 6.06
N LYS A 2 17.09 -21.69 5.33
CA LYS A 2 17.47 -21.95 3.92
C LYS A 2 16.90 -20.85 3.01
N LEU A 3 17.68 -20.35 2.05
CA LEU A 3 17.28 -19.30 1.07
C LEU A 3 15.89 -19.56 0.43
N GLY A 4 15.53 -20.82 0.20
CA GLY A 4 14.22 -21.20 -0.32
C GLY A 4 13.04 -20.84 0.59
N GLN A 5 13.22 -20.84 1.92
CA GLN A 5 12.17 -20.43 2.87
C GLN A 5 11.98 -18.91 2.90
N LEU A 6 13.05 -18.14 2.70
CA LEU A 6 12.99 -16.67 2.56
C LEU A 6 12.29 -16.26 1.26
N ALA A 7 12.59 -16.94 0.15
CA ALA A 7 11.93 -16.70 -1.13
C ALA A 7 10.44 -17.10 -1.11
N ALA A 8 10.09 -18.17 -0.40
CA ALA A 8 8.69 -18.58 -0.21
C ALA A 8 7.92 -17.55 0.64
N ALA A 9 8.48 -17.14 1.79
CA ALA A 9 7.88 -16.12 2.65
C ALA A 9 7.71 -14.77 1.91
N ALA A 10 8.68 -14.37 1.08
CA ALA A 10 8.56 -13.18 0.25
C ALA A 10 7.43 -13.30 -0.80
N ARG A 11 7.32 -14.46 -1.48
CA ARG A 11 6.24 -14.69 -2.45
C ARG A 11 4.85 -14.65 -1.82
N ASP A 12 4.69 -15.23 -0.64
CA ASP A 12 3.42 -15.21 0.09
C ASP A 12 3.02 -13.78 0.51
N VAL A 13 3.99 -12.87 0.64
CA VAL A 13 3.81 -11.46 0.99
C VAL A 13 3.65 -10.53 -0.21
N PHE A 14 3.98 -10.98 -1.42
CA PHE A 14 3.80 -10.20 -2.66
C PHE A 14 2.78 -10.81 -3.62
N ALA A 15 2.02 -11.82 -3.20
CA ALA A 15 1.00 -12.44 -4.02
C ALA A 15 -0.10 -11.44 -4.41
N ALA A 16 -0.62 -11.54 -5.64
CA ALA A 16 -1.72 -10.70 -6.13
C ALA A 16 -2.98 -10.74 -5.24
N LYS A 17 -3.17 -11.82 -4.46
CA LYS A 17 -4.22 -11.95 -3.43
C LYS A 17 -4.12 -10.90 -2.32
N LEU A 18 -2.96 -10.27 -2.15
CA LEU A 18 -2.79 -9.15 -1.21
C LEU A 18 -3.15 -7.80 -1.82
N VAL A 19 -3.12 -7.71 -3.15
CA VAL A 19 -3.48 -6.49 -3.89
C VAL A 19 -4.97 -6.43 -4.14
N TYR A 20 -5.61 -7.56 -4.44
CA TYR A 20 -7.05 -7.64 -4.67
C TYR A 20 -7.71 -8.56 -3.65
N GLY A 21 -8.68 -8.01 -2.91
CA GLY A 21 -9.51 -8.75 -1.97
C GLY A 21 -10.53 -9.65 -2.68
N GLU A 22 -11.17 -10.52 -1.92
CA GLU A 22 -12.27 -11.34 -2.43
C GLU A 22 -13.39 -10.45 -2.96
N PRO A 23 -13.88 -10.68 -4.20
CA PRO A 23 -15.00 -9.91 -4.74
C PRO A 23 -16.24 -10.10 -3.88
N VAL A 24 -16.90 -8.99 -3.55
CA VAL A 24 -18.19 -8.99 -2.85
C VAL A 24 -19.27 -8.62 -3.85
N GLU A 25 -20.25 -9.50 -4.01
CA GLU A 25 -21.39 -9.27 -4.91
C GLU A 25 -22.64 -8.94 -4.10
N ARG A 26 -23.33 -7.86 -4.52
CA ARG A 26 -24.63 -7.47 -3.97
C ARG A 26 -25.44 -6.72 -5.01
N ASP A 27 -26.68 -7.13 -5.22
CA ASP A 27 -27.64 -6.43 -6.11
C ASP A 27 -27.10 -6.17 -7.53
N GLY A 28 -26.46 -7.20 -8.12
CA GLY A 28 -25.86 -7.10 -9.46
C GLY A 28 -24.63 -6.18 -9.54
N THR A 29 -24.11 -5.74 -8.40
CA THR A 29 -22.86 -4.97 -8.30
C THR A 29 -21.78 -5.87 -7.70
N VAL A 30 -20.64 -6.00 -8.39
CA VAL A 30 -19.46 -6.68 -7.87
C VAL A 30 -18.43 -5.64 -7.47
N VAL A 31 -17.96 -5.71 -6.24
CA VAL A 31 -16.90 -4.85 -5.71
C VAL A 31 -15.65 -5.70 -5.52
N VAL A 32 -14.55 -5.32 -6.17
CA VAL A 32 -13.22 -5.93 -6.01
C VAL A 32 -12.34 -4.96 -5.22
N PRO A 33 -12.16 -5.16 -3.91
CA PRO A 33 -11.33 -4.28 -3.08
C PRO A 33 -9.87 -4.32 -3.52
N ALA A 34 -9.18 -3.19 -3.46
CA ALA A 34 -7.78 -3.07 -3.83
C ALA A 34 -6.95 -2.41 -2.72
N ALA A 35 -5.79 -3.00 -2.44
CA ALA A 35 -4.81 -2.51 -1.48
C ALA A 35 -3.45 -2.28 -2.16
N ALA A 36 -2.74 -1.24 -1.73
CA ALA A 36 -1.32 -1.10 -2.01
C ALA A 36 -0.54 -1.82 -0.92
N VAL A 37 0.34 -2.72 -1.33
CA VAL A 37 1.15 -3.56 -0.44
C VAL A 37 2.61 -3.27 -0.71
N PHE A 38 3.33 -2.91 0.34
CA PHE A 38 4.76 -2.68 0.33
C PHE A 38 5.40 -3.67 1.28
N GLY A 39 6.51 -4.26 0.87
CA GLY A 39 7.25 -5.18 1.70
C GLY A 39 8.74 -5.06 1.45
N GLY A 40 9.53 -5.47 2.42
CA GLY A 40 10.99 -5.47 2.31
C GLY A 40 11.62 -6.21 3.47
N GLY A 41 12.81 -6.77 3.22
CA GLY A 41 13.60 -7.42 4.25
C GLY A 41 15.08 -7.14 4.08
N GLY A 42 15.81 -7.23 5.18
CA GLY A 42 17.27 -7.12 5.22
C GLY A 42 17.85 -8.22 6.11
N GLY A 43 19.02 -8.74 5.73
CA GLY A 43 19.79 -9.70 6.53
C GLY A 43 21.06 -9.05 7.07
N GLY A 44 21.46 -9.46 8.27
CA GLY A 44 22.77 -9.17 8.86
C GLY A 44 23.78 -10.24 8.47
N ASP A 45 25.04 -9.83 8.28
CA ASP A 45 26.15 -10.72 7.92
C ASP A 45 26.56 -11.62 9.12
N ALA A 46 26.75 -12.91 8.87
CA ALA A 46 27.07 -13.89 9.90
C ALA A 46 28.58 -13.98 10.19
N ASP A 47 29.42 -13.43 9.31
CA ASP A 47 30.89 -13.61 9.35
C ASP A 47 31.64 -12.53 10.16
N THR A 48 30.95 -11.53 10.72
CA THR A 48 31.55 -10.53 11.60
C THR A 48 31.18 -10.79 13.06
N LEU A 49 32.15 -11.22 13.87
CA LEU A 49 32.01 -11.26 15.33
C LEU A 49 32.17 -9.86 15.93
N PRO A 50 31.37 -9.46 16.94
CA PRO A 50 30.34 -10.26 17.60
C PRO A 50 29.08 -10.40 16.73
N LEU A 51 28.45 -11.58 16.80
CA LEU A 51 27.24 -11.96 16.08
C LEU A 51 26.19 -10.83 16.13
N ARG A 52 26.05 -10.05 15.06
CA ARG A 52 24.93 -9.11 14.92
C ARG A 52 23.73 -9.90 14.41
N GLU A 53 22.95 -10.43 15.36
CA GLU A 53 21.60 -10.90 15.04
C GLU A 53 20.77 -9.72 14.52
N GLY A 54 20.37 -9.79 13.26
CA GLY A 54 19.68 -8.69 12.61
C GLY A 54 19.13 -9.08 11.24
N ALA A 55 18.24 -10.07 11.19
CA ALA A 55 17.37 -10.27 10.04
C ALA A 55 15.99 -9.70 10.36
N GLY A 56 15.50 -8.79 9.53
CA GLY A 56 14.21 -8.13 9.71
C GLY A 56 13.41 -8.12 8.42
N PHE A 57 12.09 -8.31 8.54
CA PHE A 57 11.16 -8.21 7.42
C PHE A 57 9.92 -7.42 7.86
N GLY A 58 9.40 -6.59 6.96
CA GLY A 58 8.22 -5.75 7.22
C GLY A 58 7.28 -5.72 6.03
N VAL A 59 5.98 -5.60 6.33
CA VAL A 59 4.89 -5.47 5.35
C VAL A 59 3.98 -4.35 5.78
N LEU A 60 3.63 -3.49 4.85
CA LEU A 60 2.63 -2.46 5.03
C LEU A 60 1.59 -2.60 3.93
N ALA A 61 0.33 -2.79 4.32
CA ALA A 61 -0.81 -2.77 3.41
C ALA A 61 -1.71 -1.59 3.75
N ARG A 62 -2.18 -0.86 2.72
CA ARG A 62 -3.19 0.18 2.89
C ARG A 62 -4.27 0.06 1.81
N PRO A 63 -5.55 0.34 2.13
CA PRO A 63 -6.60 0.41 1.12
C PRO A 63 -6.30 1.56 0.15
N VAL A 64 -6.52 1.32 -1.14
CA VAL A 64 -6.36 2.34 -2.19
C VAL A 64 -7.62 2.55 -3.01
N GLY A 65 -8.54 1.59 -3.01
CA GLY A 65 -9.83 1.73 -3.69
C GLY A 65 -10.50 0.39 -3.95
N ALA A 66 -11.38 0.37 -4.94
CA ALA A 66 -12.03 -0.82 -5.44
C ALA A 66 -12.40 -0.67 -6.91
N PHE A 67 -12.41 -1.78 -7.64
CA PHE A 67 -13.14 -1.85 -8.91
C PHE A 67 -14.59 -2.18 -8.62
N VAL A 68 -15.50 -1.39 -9.18
CA VAL A 68 -16.95 -1.59 -9.08
C VAL A 68 -17.44 -1.96 -10.47
N LEU A 69 -17.95 -3.18 -10.59
CA LEU A 69 -18.54 -3.70 -11.79
C LEU A 69 -20.05 -3.65 -11.64
N ARG A 70 -20.73 -2.96 -12.56
CA ARG A 70 -22.18 -2.82 -12.56
C ARG A 70 -22.67 -2.51 -13.96
N ASP A 71 -23.77 -3.14 -14.37
CA ASP A 71 -24.43 -2.90 -15.66
C ASP A 71 -23.48 -3.05 -16.86
N GLY A 72 -22.58 -4.04 -16.82
CA GLY A 72 -21.57 -4.29 -17.86
C GLY A 72 -20.41 -3.28 -17.90
N SER A 73 -20.37 -2.31 -16.98
CA SER A 73 -19.31 -1.31 -16.86
C SER A 73 -18.38 -1.61 -15.69
N VAL A 74 -17.12 -1.20 -15.80
CA VAL A 74 -16.12 -1.28 -14.72
C VAL A 74 -15.68 0.14 -14.37
N LYS A 75 -15.76 0.51 -13.10
CA LYS A 75 -15.32 1.82 -12.58
C LYS A 75 -14.31 1.65 -11.46
N TRP A 76 -13.29 2.48 -11.43
CA TRP A 76 -12.39 2.60 -10.28
C TRP A 76 -12.95 3.59 -9.27
N VAL A 77 -13.06 3.17 -8.00
CA VAL A 77 -13.49 4.01 -6.88
C VAL A 77 -12.31 4.13 -5.89
N PRO A 78 -11.63 5.28 -5.81
CA PRO A 78 -10.49 5.44 -4.92
C PRO A 78 -10.92 5.54 -3.45
N ALA A 79 -10.13 4.96 -2.55
CA ALA A 79 -10.26 5.15 -1.10
C ALA A 79 -9.61 6.49 -0.71
N LEU A 80 -10.35 7.58 -0.93
CA LEU A 80 -9.88 8.94 -0.75
C LEU A 80 -10.17 9.47 0.66
N ASP A 81 -9.13 9.91 1.37
CA ASP A 81 -9.28 10.63 2.64
C ASP A 81 -9.45 12.13 2.34
N VAL A 82 -10.71 12.57 2.30
CA VAL A 82 -11.08 13.96 2.03
C VAL A 82 -10.55 14.93 3.09
N THR A 83 -10.37 14.48 4.33
CA THR A 83 -9.80 15.29 5.42
C THR A 83 -8.32 15.55 5.18
N ARG A 84 -7.55 14.52 4.84
CA ARG A 84 -6.12 14.67 4.49
C ARG A 84 -5.93 15.52 3.24
N LEU A 85 -6.77 15.36 2.23
CA LEU A 85 -6.73 16.21 1.04
C LEU A 85 -7.03 17.67 1.36
N GLY A 86 -8.05 17.93 2.17
CA GLY A 86 -8.40 19.28 2.60
C GLY A 86 -7.26 19.95 3.37
N LEU A 87 -6.62 19.22 4.28
CA LEU A 87 -5.45 19.70 5.01
C LEU A 87 -4.27 20.00 4.08
N ALA A 88 -3.96 19.10 3.14
CA ALA A 88 -2.90 19.31 2.17
C ALA A 88 -3.16 20.56 1.31
N ALA A 89 -4.39 20.71 0.80
CA ALA A 89 -4.80 21.88 0.03
C ALA A 89 -4.67 23.18 0.83
N ALA A 90 -5.09 23.18 2.10
CA ALA A 90 -4.98 24.35 2.98
C ALA A 90 -3.52 24.74 3.23
N VAL A 91 -2.64 23.76 3.52
CA VAL A 91 -1.20 24.00 3.71
C VAL A 91 -0.57 24.56 2.44
N THR A 92 -0.87 23.99 1.27
CA THR A 92 -0.38 24.50 -0.02
C THR A 92 -0.86 25.92 -0.27
N ALA A 93 -2.12 26.24 -0.01
CA ALA A 93 -2.66 27.59 -0.18
C ALA A 93 -1.94 28.61 0.71
N VAL A 94 -1.72 28.30 1.99
CA VAL A 94 -0.98 29.16 2.92
C VAL A 94 0.47 29.35 2.47
N ALA A 95 1.13 28.28 2.01
CA ALA A 95 2.50 28.35 1.52
C ALA A 95 2.61 29.25 0.28
N LEU A 96 1.70 29.09 -0.69
CA LEU A 96 1.64 29.93 -1.89
C LEU A 96 1.36 31.39 -1.54
N ALA A 97 0.42 31.66 -0.64
CA ALA A 97 0.13 33.02 -0.19
C ALA A 97 1.36 33.68 0.44
N LYS A 98 2.13 32.96 1.27
CA LYS A 98 3.38 33.47 1.85
C LYS A 98 4.47 33.74 0.81
N ILE A 99 4.59 32.92 -0.23
CA ILE A 99 5.57 33.12 -1.31
C ILE A 99 5.20 34.35 -2.14
N LEU A 100 3.92 34.49 -2.49
CA LEU A 100 3.42 35.63 -3.26
C LEU A 100 3.51 36.94 -2.48
N ALA A 101 3.29 36.91 -1.16
CA ALA A 101 3.43 38.09 -0.29
C ALA A 101 4.89 38.52 -0.05
N LYS A 102 5.87 37.70 -0.43
CA LYS A 102 7.31 38.02 -0.36
C LYS A 102 7.88 38.56 -1.67
N ARG A 103 7.07 38.66 -2.72
CA ARG A 103 7.42 39.30 -3.99
C ARG A 103 6.92 40.73 -4.00
#